data_AF-A0A352YSD3-F1
#
_entry.id   AF-A0A352YSD3-F1
#
_cell.length_a   1.000
_cell.length_b   1.000
_cell.length_c   1.000
_cell.angle_alpha   90.00
_cell.angle_beta   90.00
_cell.angle_gamma   90.00
#
_symmetry.space_group_name_H-M   'P 1'
#
loop_
_entity.id
_entity.type
_entity.pdbx_description
1 polymer ?
#
loop_
_entity_poly.entity_id
_entity_poly.type
_entity_poly.pdbx_seq_one_letter_code
_entity_poly.pdbx_strand_id
1 'polypeptide(L)'
;MEVIYKILSIRDDGYIEVENSFPGIGTEKIYWYADKTEFSEIASPEDNYKLTLVKVNPVLNDTWSSTIEEEGKTMVYKRTVVSLNESIQLPDKSFVKDCVKVHETMSAYPQYYKDIWVSRSFGMVFIKGKGYIEEDDEPPQYFDLEYILISKSF
;
A
#
# COMPACT_ATOMS: atom_id res chain seq x y z
N MET A 1 12.09 0.56 -8.66
CA MET A 1 12.93 0.81 -7.46
C MET A 1 12.70 -0.34 -6.48
N GLU A 2 13.75 -0.86 -5.85
CA GLU A 2 13.58 -1.82 -4.75
C GLU A 2 13.32 -1.04 -3.46
N VAL A 3 12.22 -1.33 -2.78
CA VAL A 3 11.91 -0.78 -1.47
C VAL A 3 12.02 -1.91 -0.47
N ILE A 4 12.95 -1.77 0.46
CA ILE A 4 13.17 -2.77 1.50
C ILE A 4 12.37 -2.34 2.70
N TYR A 5 11.52 -3.21 3.21
CA TYR A 5 10.84 -2.96 4.48
C TYR A 5 11.24 -3.97 5.53
N LYS A 6 11.24 -3.51 6.78
CA LYS A 6 11.55 -4.31 7.96
C LYS A 6 10.46 -4.13 8.99
N ILE A 7 9.85 -5.23 9.43
CA ILE A 7 8.95 -5.23 10.58
C ILE A 7 9.81 -5.01 11.83
N LEU A 8 9.56 -3.91 12.54
CA LEU A 8 10.26 -3.57 13.79
C LEU A 8 9.55 -4.17 15.01
N SER A 9 8.21 -4.08 15.04
CA SER A 9 7.41 -4.61 16.13
C SER A 9 5.99 -4.97 15.64
N ILE A 10 5.37 -5.95 16.29
CA ILE A 10 3.95 -6.31 16.13
C ILE A 10 3.30 -6.16 17.50
N ARG A 11 2.26 -5.33 17.57
CA ARG A 11 1.52 -5.09 18.81
C ARG A 11 0.31 -6.02 18.89
N ASP A 12 -0.12 -6.35 20.11
CA ASP A 12 -1.27 -7.22 20.37
C ASP A 12 -2.61 -6.64 19.88
N ASP A 13 -2.67 -5.33 19.65
CA ASP A 13 -3.83 -4.61 19.11
C ASP A 13 -3.88 -4.57 17.58
N GLY A 14 -2.92 -5.20 16.88
CA GLY A 14 -2.90 -5.36 15.43
C GLY A 14 -2.06 -4.33 14.68
N TYR A 15 -1.48 -3.34 15.37
CA TYR A 15 -0.56 -2.39 14.75
C TYR A 15 0.83 -3.00 14.55
N ILE A 16 1.43 -2.74 13.39
CA ILE A 16 2.74 -3.26 12.98
C ILE A 16 3.63 -2.07 12.65
N GLU A 17 4.70 -1.88 13.41
CA GLU A 17 5.69 -0.84 13.11
C GLU A 17 6.62 -1.34 12.01
N VAL A 18 6.75 -0.56 10.92
CA VAL A 18 7.52 -0.93 9.75
C VAL A 18 8.51 0.19 9.42
N GLU A 19 9.76 -0.18 9.20
CA GLU A 19 10.77 0.72 8.62
C GLU A 19 10.89 0.45 7.13
N ASN A 20 10.51 1.42 6.31
CA ASN A 20 10.74 1.41 4.87
C ASN A 20 12.09 2.06 4.56
N SER A 21 12.86 1.45 3.66
CA SER A 21 14.13 1.96 3.16
C SER A 21 14.01 2.21 1.66
N PHE A 22 14.17 3.46 1.28
CA PHE A 22 14.11 3.94 -0.09
C PHE A 22 15.52 4.28 -0.59
N PRO A 23 16.06 3.54 -1.57
CA PRO A 23 17.42 3.76 -2.09
C PRO A 23 17.64 5.20 -2.53
N GLY A 24 18.65 5.85 -1.96
CA GLY A 24 19.01 7.24 -2.29
C GLY A 24 18.13 8.32 -1.64
N ILE A 25 17.09 7.95 -0.88
CA ILE A 25 16.20 8.90 -0.18
C ILE A 25 16.41 8.79 1.33
N GLY A 26 16.37 7.58 1.89
CA GLY A 26 16.53 7.37 3.33
C GLY A 26 15.62 6.27 3.87
N THR A 27 15.39 6.30 5.18
CA THR A 27 14.44 5.41 5.86
C THR A 27 13.29 6.20 6.47
N GLU A 28 12.12 5.58 6.50
CA GLU A 28 10.91 6.13 7.08
C GLU A 28 10.26 5.07 7.97
N LYS A 29 9.76 5.47 9.13
CA LYS A 29 8.98 4.60 10.01
C LYS A 29 7.50 4.90 9.82
N ILE A 30 6.74 3.86 9.49
CA ILE A 30 5.29 3.91 9.32
C ILE A 30 4.63 2.81 10.13
N TYR A 31 3.31 2.88 10.27
CA TYR A 31 2.52 1.79 10.83
C TYR A 31 1.63 1.17 9.76
N TRP A 32 1.63 -0.16 9.73
CA TRP A 32 0.57 -0.95 9.13
C TRP A 32 -0.41 -1.38 10.21
N TYR A 33 -1.57 -1.86 9.77
CA TYR A 33 -2.54 -2.50 10.65
C TYR A 33 -3.02 -3.80 10.03
N ALA A 34 -3.11 -4.85 10.84
CA ALA A 34 -3.70 -6.12 10.43
C ALA A 34 -4.55 -6.70 11.55
N ASP A 35 -5.75 -7.14 11.21
CA ASP A 35 -6.59 -7.91 12.12
C ASP A 35 -7.30 -9.07 11.38
N LYS A 36 -8.33 -9.64 12.01
CA LYS A 36 -9.08 -10.76 11.42
C LYS A 36 -10.00 -10.34 10.26
N THR A 37 -10.10 -9.05 9.96
CA THR A 37 -11.03 -8.47 9.01
C THR A 37 -10.33 -7.74 7.88
N GLU A 38 -9.19 -7.10 8.14
CA GLU A 38 -8.50 -6.26 7.16
C GLU A 38 -6.99 -6.16 7.34
N PHE A 39 -6.35 -5.66 6.29
CA PHE A 39 -4.98 -5.16 6.27
C PHE A 39 -4.98 -3.71 5.75
N SER A 40 -4.25 -2.83 6.42
CA SER A 40 -4.06 -1.42 6.08
C SER A 40 -2.58 -1.08 5.96
N GLU A 41 -2.21 -0.40 4.88
CA GLU A 41 -0.83 0.02 4.58
C GLU A 41 -0.46 1.37 5.21
N ILE A 42 -1.45 2.15 5.62
CA ILE A 42 -1.29 3.42 6.34
C ILE A 42 -2.18 3.34 7.58
N ALA A 43 -1.56 3.49 8.75
CA ALA A 43 -2.24 3.49 10.02
C ALA A 43 -1.55 4.45 11.01
N SER A 44 -2.31 4.96 11.99
CA SER A 44 -1.80 5.71 13.14
C SER A 44 -2.35 5.07 14.41
N PRO A 45 -1.51 4.50 15.28
CA PRO A 45 -1.97 3.99 16.57
C PRO A 45 -2.48 5.09 17.50
N GLU A 46 -1.90 6.29 17.41
CA GLU A 46 -2.23 7.42 18.28
C GLU A 46 -3.65 7.95 17.99
N ASP A 47 -4.02 8.00 16.71
CA ASP A 47 -5.33 8.49 16.26
C ASP A 47 -6.35 7.36 16.04
N ASN A 48 -5.95 6.10 16.29
CA ASN A 48 -6.68 4.90 15.90
C ASN A 48 -7.13 4.93 14.41
N TYR A 49 -6.31 5.57 13.56
CA TYR A 49 -6.58 5.74 12.14
C TYR A 49 -6.07 4.54 11.35
N LYS A 50 -6.86 4.08 10.37
CA LYS A 50 -6.58 2.92 9.53
C LYS A 50 -7.12 3.17 8.13
N LEU A 51 -6.27 2.97 7.14
CA LEU A 51 -6.63 3.10 5.73
C LEU A 51 -6.62 1.72 5.07
N THR A 52 -7.78 1.06 5.06
CA THR A 52 -7.96 -0.33 4.59
C THR A 52 -7.47 -0.53 3.16
N LEU A 53 -6.42 -1.33 2.98
CA LEU A 53 -5.89 -1.70 1.67
C LEU A 53 -6.53 -2.99 1.13
N VAL A 54 -6.82 -3.97 1.97
CA VAL A 54 -7.48 -5.21 1.55
C VAL A 54 -8.20 -5.87 2.71
N LYS A 55 -9.38 -6.43 2.45
CA LYS A 55 -10.13 -7.24 3.43
C LYS A 55 -9.55 -8.66 3.49
N VAL A 56 -9.60 -9.33 4.64
CA VAL A 56 -9.08 -10.70 4.82
C VAL A 56 -9.76 -11.73 3.90
N ASN A 57 -11.04 -11.52 3.58
CA ASN A 57 -11.79 -12.32 2.62
C ASN A 57 -12.21 -11.45 1.41
N PRO A 58 -11.26 -11.07 0.53
CA PRO A 58 -11.58 -10.20 -0.59
C PRO A 58 -12.43 -10.96 -1.61
N VAL A 59 -13.36 -10.24 -2.22
CA VAL A 59 -14.18 -10.73 -3.34
C VAL A 59 -13.73 -9.99 -4.59
N LEU A 60 -13.69 -10.68 -5.73
CA LEU A 60 -13.35 -10.04 -7.00
C LEU A 60 -14.33 -8.90 -7.30
N ASN A 61 -13.82 -7.75 -7.74
CA ASN A 61 -14.54 -6.50 -7.97
C ASN A 61 -15.15 -5.86 -6.70
N ASP A 62 -14.80 -6.32 -5.50
CA ASP A 62 -15.15 -5.59 -4.29
C ASP A 62 -14.49 -4.20 -4.33
N THR A 63 -15.26 -3.18 -3.97
CA THR A 63 -14.85 -1.77 -4.05
C THR A 63 -15.21 -1.06 -2.76
N TRP A 64 -14.29 -0.25 -2.26
CA TRP A 64 -14.53 0.66 -1.15
C TRP A 64 -13.77 1.96 -1.36
N SER A 65 -14.16 2.96 -0.58
CA SER A 65 -13.52 4.26 -0.58
C SER A 65 -13.18 4.71 0.82
N SER A 66 -12.10 5.47 0.91
CA SER A 66 -11.65 6.12 2.12
C SER A 66 -11.40 7.58 1.82
N THR A 67 -11.74 8.44 2.77
CA THR A 67 -11.61 9.89 2.63
C THR A 67 -10.52 10.37 3.59
N ILE A 68 -9.58 11.14 3.05
CA ILE A 68 -8.53 11.82 3.80
C ILE A 68 -8.71 13.32 3.60
N GLU A 69 -8.61 14.08 4.68
CA GLU A 69 -8.58 15.54 4.65
C GLU A 69 -7.14 16.00 4.85
N GLU A 70 -6.54 16.60 3.82
CA GLU A 70 -5.18 17.14 3.86
C GLU A 70 -5.19 18.59 3.37
N GLU A 71 -4.67 19.50 4.19
CA GLU A 71 -4.55 20.93 3.85
C GLU A 71 -5.86 21.58 3.35
N GLY A 72 -7.00 21.11 3.86
CA GLY A 72 -8.33 21.59 3.45
C GLY A 72 -8.84 21.03 2.12
N LYS A 73 -8.16 20.03 1.56
CA LYS A 73 -8.61 19.25 0.40
C LYS A 73 -9.10 17.88 0.87
N THR A 74 -10.32 17.54 0.45
CA THR A 74 -10.86 16.18 0.58
C THR A 74 -10.32 15.29 -0.54
N MET A 75 -9.48 14.32 -0.19
CA MET A 75 -8.99 13.29 -1.10
C MET A 75 -9.77 12.00 -0.88
N VAL A 76 -10.36 11.46 -1.95
CA VAL A 76 -11.06 10.18 -1.91
C VAL A 76 -10.22 9.13 -2.61
N TYR A 77 -9.72 8.18 -1.83
CA TYR A 77 -9.09 6.97 -2.34
C TYR A 77 -10.18 5.96 -2.65
N LYS A 78 -10.16 5.41 -3.87
CA LYS A 78 -11.06 4.33 -4.29
C LYS A 78 -10.22 3.10 -4.58
N ARG A 79 -10.53 1.99 -3.90
CA ARG A 79 -9.84 0.71 -4.07
C ARG A 79 -10.77 -0.34 -4.63
N THR A 80 -10.26 -1.17 -5.54
CA THR A 80 -11.00 -2.26 -6.16
C THR A 80 -10.15 -3.52 -6.21
N VAL A 81 -10.68 -4.65 -5.76
CA VAL A 81 -10.02 -5.96 -5.95
C VAL A 81 -10.14 -6.36 -7.41
N VAL A 82 -9.01 -6.48 -8.10
CA VAL A 82 -8.97 -6.82 -9.54
C VAL A 82 -8.49 -8.25 -9.79
N SER A 83 -7.86 -8.89 -8.81
CA SER A 83 -7.46 -10.31 -8.85
C SER A 83 -7.33 -10.88 -7.45
N LEU A 84 -7.61 -12.18 -7.27
CA LEU A 84 -7.58 -12.86 -5.96
C LEU A 84 -6.42 -13.84 -5.77
N ASN A 85 -5.84 -14.36 -6.85
CA ASN A 85 -4.87 -15.46 -6.82
C ASN A 85 -3.78 -15.24 -7.88
N GLU A 86 -3.25 -14.02 -7.93
CA GLU A 86 -2.21 -13.67 -8.88
C GLU A 86 -0.87 -14.28 -8.46
N SER A 87 -0.06 -14.64 -9.45
CA SER A 87 1.31 -15.05 -9.23
C SER A 87 2.24 -13.88 -9.51
N ILE A 88 3.14 -13.59 -8.58
CA ILE A 88 4.19 -12.58 -8.74
C ILE A 88 5.55 -13.25 -8.69
N GLN A 89 6.37 -12.97 -9.70
CA GLN A 89 7.76 -13.41 -9.77
C GLN A 89 8.66 -12.21 -9.48
N LEU A 90 9.35 -12.24 -8.34
CA LEU A 90 10.42 -11.31 -8.00
C LEU A 90 11.79 -11.99 -8.26
N PRO A 91 12.90 -11.23 -8.31
CA PRO A 91 14.22 -11.78 -8.56
C PRO A 91 14.68 -12.87 -7.57
N ASP A 92 14.31 -12.75 -6.30
CA ASP A 92 14.72 -13.61 -5.19
C ASP A 92 13.59 -14.49 -4.65
N LYS A 93 12.35 -14.23 -5.05
CA LYS A 93 11.16 -14.88 -4.49
C LYS A 93 10.02 -14.98 -5.49
N SER A 94 9.23 -16.05 -5.36
CA SER A 94 8.00 -16.25 -6.13
C SER A 94 6.81 -16.38 -5.20
N PHE A 95 5.73 -15.68 -5.50
CA PHE A 95 4.44 -15.84 -4.87
C PHE A 95 3.54 -16.52 -5.90
N VAL A 96 3.19 -17.80 -5.67
CA VAL A 96 2.39 -18.57 -6.63
C VAL A 96 0.95 -18.60 -6.15
N LYS A 97 0.06 -17.92 -6.89
CA LYS A 97 -1.38 -17.83 -6.58
C LYS A 97 -1.69 -17.37 -5.15
N ASP A 98 -0.86 -16.49 -4.61
CA ASP A 98 -0.94 -16.03 -3.22
C ASP A 98 -1.25 -14.53 -3.10
N CYS A 99 -1.23 -13.81 -4.21
CA CYS A 99 -1.42 -12.37 -4.21
C CYS A 99 -2.85 -11.97 -4.58
N VAL A 100 -3.42 -11.09 -3.76
CA VAL A 100 -4.59 -10.28 -4.12
C VAL A 100 -4.06 -9.01 -4.76
N LYS A 101 -4.58 -8.66 -5.93
CA LYS A 101 -4.27 -7.40 -6.60
C LYS A 101 -5.39 -6.39 -6.34
N VAL A 102 -5.03 -5.25 -5.79
CA VAL A 102 -5.92 -4.13 -5.51
C VAL A 102 -5.52 -2.95 -6.39
N HIS A 103 -6.48 -2.39 -7.13
CA HIS A 103 -6.31 -1.17 -7.90
C HIS A 103 -6.84 0.01 -7.10
N GLU A 104 -6.00 1.01 -6.89
CA GLU A 104 -6.29 2.25 -6.18
C GLU A 104 -6.26 3.45 -7.14
N THR A 105 -7.22 4.36 -7.00
CA THR A 105 -7.21 5.69 -7.60
C THR A 105 -7.51 6.76 -6.55
N MET A 106 -7.24 8.03 -6.89
CA MET A 106 -7.47 9.16 -6.01
C MET A 106 -8.23 10.27 -6.74
N SER A 107 -9.27 10.82 -6.11
CA SER A 107 -10.16 11.82 -6.73
C SER A 107 -9.46 13.11 -7.14
N ALA A 108 -8.44 13.53 -6.39
CA ALA A 108 -7.73 14.78 -6.62
C ALA A 108 -6.76 14.72 -7.82
N TYR A 109 -6.31 13.52 -8.21
CA TYR A 109 -5.26 13.34 -9.22
C TYR A 109 -5.69 12.31 -10.26
N PRO A 110 -6.26 12.74 -11.41
CA PRO A 110 -6.89 11.84 -12.36
C PRO A 110 -5.94 10.87 -13.05
N GLN A 111 -4.63 11.16 -13.07
CA GLN A 111 -3.64 10.22 -13.62
C GLN A 111 -2.98 9.34 -12.55
N TYR A 112 -3.25 9.60 -11.26
CA TYR A 112 -2.74 8.75 -10.18
C TYR A 112 -3.48 7.42 -10.18
N TYR A 113 -2.69 6.35 -10.09
CA TYR A 113 -3.20 5.05 -9.70
C TYR A 113 -2.09 4.19 -9.12
N LYS A 114 -2.46 3.22 -8.28
CA LYS A 114 -1.57 2.16 -7.82
C LYS A 114 -2.26 0.81 -7.95
N ASP A 115 -1.61 -0.11 -8.65
CA ASP A 115 -1.87 -1.53 -8.52
C ASP A 115 -0.96 -2.08 -7.42
N ILE A 116 -1.56 -2.69 -6.40
CA ILE A 116 -0.87 -3.17 -5.21
C ILE A 116 -1.14 -4.67 -5.09
N TRP A 117 -0.07 -5.47 -5.02
CA TRP A 117 -0.15 -6.91 -4.79
C TRP A 117 0.14 -7.22 -3.34
N VAL A 118 -0.82 -7.86 -2.69
CA VAL A 118 -0.76 -8.22 -1.27
C VAL A 118 -0.78 -9.74 -1.13
N SER A 119 0.29 -10.30 -0.59
CA SER A 119 0.35 -11.68 -0.12
C SER A 119 -0.27 -11.78 1.27
N ARG A 120 -1.05 -12.83 1.51
CA ARG A 120 -1.63 -13.09 2.84
C ARG A 120 -0.59 -13.36 3.91
N SER A 121 0.57 -13.89 3.51
CA SER A 121 1.64 -14.30 4.42
C SER A 121 2.74 -13.26 4.56
N PHE A 122 2.86 -12.35 3.59
CA PHE A 122 3.96 -11.39 3.53
C PHE A 122 3.51 -9.92 3.50
N GLY A 123 2.21 -9.63 3.47
CA GLY A 123 1.73 -8.26 3.28
C GLY A 123 1.98 -7.79 1.85
N MET A 124 2.32 -6.52 1.66
CA MET A 124 2.56 -5.97 0.33
C MET A 124 3.87 -6.49 -0.27
N VAL A 125 3.82 -6.91 -1.55
CA VAL A 125 4.96 -7.53 -2.24
C VAL A 125 5.39 -6.77 -3.49
N PHE A 126 4.46 -6.07 -4.14
CA PHE A 126 4.73 -5.32 -5.35
C PHE A 126 3.73 -4.19 -5.51
N ILE A 127 4.19 -3.04 -6.00
CA ILE A 127 3.34 -1.91 -6.39
C ILE A 127 3.76 -1.47 -7.78
N LYS A 128 2.79 -1.20 -8.64
CA LYS A 128 3.01 -0.58 -9.94
C LYS A 128 1.93 0.44 -10.23
N GLY A 129 2.28 1.58 -10.83
CA GLY A 129 1.27 2.54 -11.24
C GLY A 129 1.83 3.87 -11.69
N LYS A 130 1.11 4.95 -11.40
CA LYS A 130 1.55 6.32 -11.61
C LYS A 130 1.46 7.11 -10.31
N GLY A 131 2.61 7.57 -9.84
CA GLY A 131 2.72 8.52 -8.73
C GLY A 131 2.61 9.96 -9.24
N TYR A 132 2.59 10.90 -8.29
CA TYR A 132 2.65 12.33 -8.57
C TYR A 132 3.57 13.03 -7.57
N ILE A 133 4.15 14.15 -7.99
CA ILE A 133 4.84 15.12 -7.13
C ILE A 133 4.14 16.47 -7.34
N GLU A 134 3.94 17.20 -6.26
CA GLU A 134 3.52 18.60 -6.29
C GLU A 134 4.74 19.48 -5.99
N GLU A 135 4.94 20.49 -6.82
CA GLU A 135 5.86 21.59 -6.57
C GLU A 135 5.01 22.87 -6.46
N ASP A 136 5.44 23.82 -5.63
CA ASP A 136 4.68 25.04 -5.35
C ASP A 136 4.30 25.77 -6.64
N ASP A 137 3.01 26.11 -6.77
CA ASP A 137 2.41 26.83 -7.91
C ASP A 137 2.48 26.12 -9.28
N GLU A 138 2.87 24.85 -9.35
CA GLU A 138 2.88 24.06 -10.60
C GLU A 138 1.79 22.96 -10.65
N PRO A 139 1.33 22.57 -11.85
CA PRO A 139 0.51 21.38 -12.01
C PRO A 139 1.26 20.11 -11.53
N PRO A 140 0.56 19.11 -10.95
CA PRO A 140 1.20 17.88 -10.51
C PRO A 140 1.97 17.18 -11.64
N GLN A 141 3.20 16.80 -11.37
CA GLN A 141 4.03 16.04 -12.30
C GLN A 141 3.85 14.54 -12.04
N TYR A 142 3.53 13.77 -13.06
CA TYR A 142 3.27 12.32 -12.95
C TYR A 142 4.47 11.50 -13.39
N PHE A 143 4.73 10.42 -12.66
CA PHE A 143 5.83 9.49 -12.97
C PHE A 143 5.37 8.05 -12.82
N ASP A 144 5.98 7.15 -13.60
CA ASP A 144 5.71 5.73 -13.47
C ASP A 144 6.32 5.21 -12.17
N LEU A 145 5.51 4.49 -11.40
CA LEU A 145 5.87 3.92 -10.12
C LEU A 145 5.98 2.40 -10.28
N GLU A 146 7.10 1.84 -9.81
CA GLU A 146 7.31 0.40 -9.74
C GLU A 146 8.17 0.08 -8.53
N TYR A 147 7.56 -0.47 -7.48
CA TYR A 147 8.20 -0.83 -6.23
C TYR A 147 8.16 -2.33 -6.01
N ILE A 148 9.33 -2.94 -5.92
CA ILE A 148 9.50 -4.30 -5.43
C ILE A 148 9.66 -4.21 -3.92
N LEU A 149 8.72 -4.81 -3.18
CA LEU A 149 8.68 -4.73 -1.73
C LEU A 149 9.26 -6.01 -1.13
N ILE A 150 10.49 -5.91 -0.62
CA ILE A 150 11.21 -7.05 -0.06
C ILE A 150 11.18 -6.95 1.46
N SER A 151 10.48 -7.89 2.10
CA SER A 151 10.59 -8.08 3.56
C SER A 151 11.95 -8.69 3.90
N LYS A 152 12.68 -8.07 4.84
CA LYS A 152 13.87 -8.68 5.45
C LYS A 152 13.58 -9.42 6.76
N SER A 153 12.36 -9.35 7.30
CA SER A 153 12.02 -9.95 8.61
C SER A 153 10.53 -10.21 8.72
N PHE A 154 10.17 -11.46 9.00
CA PHE A 154 8.91 -11.93 9.56
C PHE A 154 9.23 -12.80 10.78
#